data_AF-A0AAZ3QNX9-F1
#
_entry.id   AF-A0AAZ3QNX9-F1
#
_cell.length_a   1.000
_cell.length_b   1.000
_cell.length_c   1.000
_cell.angle_alpha   90.00
_cell.angle_beta   90.00
_cell.angle_gamma   90.00
#
_symmetry.space_group_name_H-M   'P 1'
#
loop_
_entity.id
_entity.type
_entity.pdbx_description
1 polymer ?
#
loop_
_entity_poly.entity_id
_entity_poly.type
_entity_poly.pdbx_seq_one_letter_code
_entity_poly.pdbx_strand_id
1 'polypeptide(L)'
;MTTLQYLGISVRFIIVLCSAQHSEQPETRQVKGIVGTFFYFPERVLTSGNLLYGDLGNIAQVYPGKQSNTNLEKRFKNRLHWNNVTGVFTLSDLQIDDSGVYTVENGDAEEKMRHTFQLTVYYVLSKPQVTVHDNISCSVVCSVENGREVTLSWYKGGEILNQTSSPDHITLSIPLKLDEQNRDSYRCEAANPVSKETAVVPHSCIERDPSKVKDGDERTRGSLIIAVICVLVASGLVGLAIYLKRRNGHSHAEPAEQASTMRDFETLISGGQTRDFLQTTLHRWTGDFNRDPKDMQA
;
A
#
# COMPACT_ATOMS: atom_id res chain seq x y z
N MET A 1 -39.86 -11.73 81.76
CA MET A 1 -40.33 -11.33 80.41
C MET A 1 -39.41 -10.25 79.86
N THR A 2 -38.16 -10.56 79.54
CA THR A 2 -37.19 -9.57 79.01
C THR A 2 -36.01 -10.29 78.33
N THR A 3 -36.29 -11.11 77.32
CA THR A 3 -35.24 -11.62 76.39
C THR A 3 -35.75 -11.79 74.96
N LEU A 4 -37.04 -11.51 74.68
CA LEU A 4 -37.67 -11.69 73.37
C LEU A 4 -37.87 -10.39 72.56
N GLN A 5 -37.31 -9.25 73.00
CA GLN A 5 -37.44 -7.98 72.26
C GLN A 5 -36.19 -7.58 71.45
N TYR A 6 -35.04 -8.25 71.62
CA TYR A 6 -33.82 -7.89 70.88
C TYR A 6 -33.63 -8.67 69.56
N LEU A 7 -34.25 -9.84 69.37
CA LEU A 7 -34.16 -10.57 68.09
C LEU A 7 -35.10 -10.01 67.00
N GLY A 8 -36.12 -9.23 67.36
CA GLY A 8 -37.07 -8.65 66.40
C GLY A 8 -36.56 -7.38 65.69
N ILE A 9 -35.54 -6.72 66.23
CA ILE A 9 -35.03 -5.44 65.71
C ILE A 9 -33.89 -5.68 64.69
N SER A 10 -33.16 -6.79 64.81
CA SER A 10 -32.03 -7.10 63.93
C SER A 10 -32.43 -7.65 62.56
N VAL A 11 -33.63 -8.23 62.41
CA VAL A 11 -34.07 -8.85 61.14
C VAL A 11 -34.84 -7.87 60.24
N ARG A 12 -35.47 -6.83 60.81
CA ARG A 12 -36.17 -5.78 60.04
C ARG A 12 -35.22 -4.72 59.45
N PHE A 13 -33.99 -4.62 59.94
CA PHE A 13 -32.98 -3.69 59.41
C PHE A 13 -32.03 -4.29 58.36
N ILE A 14 -32.04 -5.61 58.15
CA ILE A 14 -31.17 -6.27 57.16
C ILE A 14 -31.87 -6.49 55.80
N ILE A 15 -33.20 -6.34 55.72
CA ILE A 15 -33.95 -6.47 54.45
C ILE A 15 -34.14 -5.10 53.73
N VAL A 16 -33.53 -4.01 54.24
CA VAL A 16 -33.73 -2.65 53.70
C VAL A 16 -32.46 -2.05 53.07
N LEU A 17 -31.44 -2.85 52.74
CA LEU A 17 -30.24 -2.35 52.04
C LEU A 17 -29.74 -3.27 50.92
N CYS A 18 -30.67 -3.88 50.19
CA CYS A 18 -30.38 -4.41 48.85
C CYS A 18 -31.54 -4.21 47.87
N SER A 19 -32.29 -3.12 48.02
CA SER A 19 -32.67 -2.40 46.80
C SER A 19 -31.41 -1.66 46.36
N ALA A 20 -30.49 -2.38 45.70
CA ALA A 20 -29.65 -1.72 44.73
C ALA A 20 -30.64 -1.02 43.81
N GLN A 21 -30.86 0.28 44.04
CA GLN A 21 -31.27 1.17 42.98
C GLN A 21 -30.14 1.02 41.97
N HIS A 22 -30.26 0.03 41.08
CA HIS A 22 -29.69 0.15 39.77
C HIS A 22 -30.32 1.44 39.27
N SER A 23 -29.56 2.52 39.36
CA SER A 23 -29.75 3.62 38.44
C SER A 23 -29.67 2.93 37.09
N GLU A 24 -30.81 2.60 36.50
CA GLU A 24 -30.91 2.21 35.09
C GLU A 24 -30.48 3.46 34.33
N GLN A 25 -29.17 3.65 34.28
CA GLN A 25 -28.56 4.67 33.46
C GLN A 25 -28.90 4.24 32.03
N PRO A 26 -29.62 5.07 31.26
CA PRO A 26 -30.12 4.65 29.96
C PRO A 26 -28.94 4.20 29.08
N GLU A 27 -28.93 2.91 28.73
CA GLU A 27 -27.86 2.33 27.93
C GLU A 27 -27.83 3.04 26.57
N THR A 28 -26.69 3.66 26.26
CA THR A 28 -26.53 4.38 24.99
C THR A 28 -26.16 3.38 23.89
N ARG A 29 -27.04 3.22 22.89
CA ARG A 29 -26.82 2.29 21.79
C ARG A 29 -25.89 2.90 20.74
N GLN A 30 -24.82 2.18 20.39
CA GLN A 30 -23.88 2.60 19.34
C GLN A 30 -24.47 2.31 17.97
N VAL A 31 -24.53 3.32 17.10
CA VAL A 31 -25.06 3.21 15.74
C VAL A 31 -24.12 3.90 14.75
N LYS A 32 -24.10 3.42 13.51
CA LYS A 32 -23.15 3.87 12.47
C LYS A 32 -23.89 4.49 11.30
N GLY A 33 -23.28 5.52 10.71
CA GLY A 33 -23.77 6.18 9.50
C GLY A 33 -22.67 6.27 8.43
N ILE A 34 -23.09 6.42 7.18
CA ILE A 34 -22.19 6.63 6.03
C ILE A 34 -22.46 8.01 5.45
N VAL A 35 -21.40 8.79 5.19
CA VAL A 35 -21.52 10.13 4.61
C VAL A 35 -22.32 10.11 3.30
N GLY A 36 -23.20 11.11 3.10
CA GLY A 36 -24.04 11.29 1.93
C GLY A 36 -25.26 10.36 1.86
N THR A 37 -25.45 9.49 2.86
CA THR A 37 -26.59 8.56 2.93
C THR A 37 -27.68 9.03 3.90
N PHE A 38 -28.70 8.19 4.10
CA PHE A 38 -29.78 8.41 5.05
C PHE A 38 -29.55 7.59 6.32
N PHE A 39 -29.79 8.19 7.48
CA PHE A 39 -29.86 7.48 8.75
C PHE A 39 -31.31 7.43 9.26
N TYR A 40 -31.74 6.25 9.69
CA TYR A 40 -33.05 6.02 10.28
C TYR A 40 -32.87 5.81 11.78
N PHE A 41 -33.51 6.66 12.58
CA PHE A 41 -33.50 6.46 14.03
C PHE A 41 -34.28 5.18 14.37
N PRO A 42 -33.72 4.27 15.19
CA PRO A 42 -34.35 2.96 15.45
C PRO A 42 -35.72 3.06 16.13
N GLU A 43 -35.95 4.12 16.90
CA GLU A 43 -37.17 4.30 17.70
C GLU A 43 -38.22 5.11 16.96
N ARG A 44 -39.47 4.73 17.20
CA ARG A 44 -40.65 5.34 16.58
C ARG A 44 -41.34 6.27 17.55
N VAL A 45 -41.81 7.39 17.00
CA VAL A 45 -42.71 8.34 17.68
C VAL A 45 -44.01 8.36 16.89
N LEU A 46 -45.10 7.86 17.48
CA LEU A 46 -46.37 7.62 16.77
C LEU A 46 -47.38 8.75 16.98
N THR A 47 -47.47 9.31 18.19
CA THR A 47 -48.47 10.34 18.51
C THR A 47 -47.80 11.67 18.87
N SER A 48 -46.86 11.66 19.81
CA SER A 48 -46.14 12.85 20.26
C SER A 48 -44.75 12.51 20.77
N GLY A 49 -43.79 13.42 20.61
CA GLY A 49 -42.43 13.18 21.07
C GLY A 49 -41.41 14.14 20.48
N ASN A 50 -40.15 13.96 20.88
CA ASN A 50 -39.04 14.83 20.50
C ASN A 50 -37.86 14.00 19.99
N LEU A 51 -37.08 14.61 19.10
CA LEU A 51 -35.72 14.18 18.80
C LEU A 51 -34.77 15.24 19.35
N LEU A 52 -33.81 14.81 20.17
CA LEU A 52 -32.81 15.67 20.78
C LEU A 52 -31.41 15.36 20.25
N TYR A 53 -30.52 16.35 20.25
CA TYR A 53 -29.12 16.20 19.86
C TYR A 53 -28.18 16.83 20.90
N GLY A 54 -27.40 16.00 21.58
CA GLY A 54 -26.42 16.41 22.59
C GLY A 54 -26.97 17.47 23.55
N ASP A 55 -26.18 18.52 23.77
CA ASP A 55 -26.56 19.67 24.60
C ASP A 55 -27.40 20.72 23.86
N LEU A 56 -27.57 20.58 22.54
CA LEU A 56 -28.40 21.50 21.73
C LEU A 56 -29.89 21.37 22.11
N GLY A 57 -30.30 20.21 22.62
CA GLY A 57 -31.68 19.94 23.01
C GLY A 57 -32.54 19.52 21.82
N ASN A 58 -33.79 20.00 21.78
CA ASN A 58 -34.79 19.57 20.80
C ASN A 58 -34.46 20.05 19.39
N ILE A 59 -34.25 19.11 18.46
CA ILE A 59 -34.01 19.38 17.04
C ILE A 59 -35.21 19.04 16.15
N ALA A 60 -36.12 18.20 16.65
CA ALA A 60 -37.44 18.02 16.08
C ALA A 60 -38.49 17.73 17.15
N GLN A 61 -39.73 18.08 16.85
CA GLN A 61 -40.90 17.84 17.70
C GLN A 61 -42.06 17.30 16.88
N VAL A 62 -42.74 16.29 17.39
CA VAL A 62 -43.95 15.67 16.83
C VAL A 62 -45.11 15.99 17.75
N TYR A 63 -46.19 16.50 17.17
CA TYR A 63 -47.41 16.87 17.86
C TYR A 63 -48.54 15.89 17.54
N PRO A 64 -49.53 15.76 18.44
CA PRO A 64 -50.76 15.02 18.16
C PRO A 64 -51.41 15.47 16.84
N GLY A 65 -52.05 14.54 16.14
CA GLY A 65 -52.66 14.82 14.83
C GLY A 65 -51.68 14.73 13.65
N LYS A 66 -50.55 14.02 13.82
CA LYS A 66 -49.58 13.71 12.75
C LYS A 66 -48.89 14.94 12.15
N GLN A 67 -48.62 15.93 13.00
CA GLN A 67 -47.87 17.13 12.63
C GLN A 67 -46.47 17.09 13.26
N SER A 68 -45.47 17.64 12.57
CA SER A 68 -44.11 17.70 13.10
C SER A 68 -43.40 18.98 12.68
N ASN A 69 -42.53 19.48 13.55
CA ASN A 69 -41.55 20.50 13.22
C ASN A 69 -40.14 19.90 13.28
N THR A 70 -39.50 19.74 12.12
CA THR A 70 -38.14 19.19 12.00
C THR A 70 -37.10 20.25 11.60
N ASN A 71 -37.50 21.52 11.57
CA ASN A 71 -36.66 22.63 11.14
C ASN A 71 -36.32 23.58 12.30
N LEU A 72 -36.26 23.06 13.53
CA LEU A 72 -35.91 23.83 14.73
C LEU A 72 -34.47 24.35 14.65
N GLU A 73 -33.58 23.53 14.10
CA GLU A 73 -32.16 23.81 14.05
C GLU A 73 -31.65 23.95 12.62
N LYS A 74 -30.94 25.05 12.35
CA LYS A 74 -30.51 25.42 11.00
C LYS A 74 -29.67 24.34 10.32
N ARG A 75 -28.81 23.65 11.08
CA ARG A 75 -27.94 22.59 10.56
C ARG A 75 -28.70 21.35 10.07
N PHE A 76 -29.90 21.10 10.59
CA PHE A 76 -30.73 19.95 10.22
C PHE A 76 -31.87 20.31 9.27
N LYS A 77 -32.03 21.61 8.97
CA LYS A 77 -33.07 22.13 8.08
C LYS A 77 -33.02 21.44 6.73
N ASN A 78 -34.19 21.02 6.22
CA ASN A 78 -34.36 20.28 4.97
C ASN A 78 -33.69 18.89 4.92
N ARG A 79 -32.98 18.45 5.97
CA ARG A 79 -32.35 17.12 6.05
C ARG A 79 -33.02 16.20 7.06
N LEU A 80 -33.61 16.76 8.10
CA LEU A 80 -34.34 16.01 9.13
C LEU A 80 -35.82 15.93 8.78
N HIS A 81 -36.34 14.70 8.78
CA HIS A 81 -37.71 14.39 8.44
C HIS A 81 -38.33 13.43 9.46
N TRP A 82 -39.65 13.49 9.62
CA TRP A 82 -40.42 12.52 10.37
C TRP A 82 -41.50 11.94 9.47
N ASN A 83 -41.61 10.62 9.44
CA ASN A 83 -42.61 9.94 8.63
C ASN A 83 -43.89 9.70 9.45
N ASN A 84 -45.00 10.31 9.03
CA ASN A 84 -46.27 10.27 9.74
C ASN A 84 -47.07 8.94 9.61
N VAL A 85 -46.53 7.98 8.86
CA VAL A 85 -47.05 6.61 8.75
C VAL A 85 -46.24 5.67 9.63
N THR A 86 -44.91 5.73 9.57
CA THR A 86 -44.03 4.80 10.29
C THR A 86 -43.61 5.28 11.69
N GLY A 87 -43.69 6.59 11.93
CA GLY A 87 -43.23 7.25 13.16
C GLY A 87 -41.72 7.44 13.23
N VAL A 88 -40.98 7.17 12.16
CA VAL A 88 -39.51 7.15 12.17
C VAL A 88 -38.96 8.53 11.80
N PHE A 89 -37.98 9.01 12.58
CA PHE A 89 -37.13 10.13 12.18
C PHE A 89 -36.06 9.67 11.19
N THR A 90 -35.80 10.48 10.18
CA THR A 90 -34.78 10.24 9.16
C THR A 90 -33.91 11.48 9.01
N LEU A 91 -32.59 11.30 9.04
CA LEU A 91 -31.63 12.34 8.70
C LEU A 91 -30.98 11.98 7.35
N SER A 92 -31.27 12.78 6.32
CA SER A 92 -30.70 12.63 4.98
C SER A 92 -29.38 13.36 4.82
N ASP A 93 -28.61 12.99 3.79
CA ASP A 93 -27.33 13.65 3.48
C ASP A 93 -26.45 13.75 4.73
N LEU A 94 -26.19 12.60 5.35
CA LEU A 94 -25.37 12.50 6.55
C LEU A 94 -23.99 13.13 6.33
N GLN A 95 -23.56 13.92 7.29
CA GLN A 95 -22.24 14.55 7.31
C GLN A 95 -21.45 14.06 8.52
N ILE A 96 -20.12 14.20 8.48
CA ILE A 96 -19.25 13.72 9.58
C ILE A 96 -19.59 14.40 10.91
N ASP A 97 -19.92 15.69 10.85
CA ASP A 97 -20.27 16.53 11.99
C ASP A 97 -21.68 16.26 12.54
N ASP A 98 -22.48 15.41 11.88
CA ASP A 98 -23.71 14.84 12.44
C ASP A 98 -23.45 13.70 13.43
N SER A 99 -22.19 13.28 13.59
CA SER A 99 -21.82 12.35 14.66
C SER A 99 -22.08 12.97 16.03
N GLY A 100 -22.74 12.24 16.92
CA GLY A 100 -23.05 12.72 18.27
C GLY A 100 -24.10 11.87 18.97
N VAL A 101 -24.49 12.34 20.15
CA VAL A 101 -25.53 11.72 20.96
C VAL A 101 -26.89 12.23 20.51
N TYR A 102 -27.80 11.32 20.17
CA TYR A 102 -29.20 11.63 19.89
C TYR A 102 -30.10 10.94 20.89
N THR A 103 -31.19 11.61 21.30
CA THR A 103 -32.20 11.00 22.15
C THR A 103 -33.56 11.10 21.49
N VAL A 104 -34.23 9.96 21.33
CA VAL A 104 -35.66 9.92 20.96
C VAL A 104 -36.46 9.85 22.25
N GLU A 105 -37.34 10.83 22.45
CA GLU A 105 -38.27 10.88 23.58
C GLU A 105 -39.69 10.66 23.07
N ASN A 106 -40.39 9.67 23.61
CA ASN A 106 -41.78 9.40 23.30
C ASN A 106 -42.70 10.01 24.39
N GLY A 107 -43.66 10.82 23.96
CA GLY A 107 -44.66 11.47 24.83
C GLY A 107 -45.91 10.64 25.08
N ASP A 108 -46.02 9.46 24.46
CA ASP A 108 -47.23 8.63 24.48
C ASP A 108 -47.33 7.70 25.70
N ALA A 109 -46.27 7.63 26.52
CA ALA A 109 -46.20 6.78 27.71
C ALA A 109 -46.35 7.61 29.00
N GLU A 110 -46.98 7.02 30.03
CA GLU A 110 -47.12 7.64 31.37
C GLU A 110 -45.76 8.01 31.97
N GLU A 111 -44.73 7.24 31.63
CA GLU A 111 -43.32 7.58 31.83
C GLU A 111 -42.67 7.85 30.47
N LYS A 112 -42.09 9.03 30.30
CA LYS A 112 -41.41 9.44 29.08
C LYS A 112 -40.28 8.47 28.75
N MET A 113 -40.50 7.59 27.79
CA MET A 113 -39.49 6.65 27.34
C MET A 113 -38.43 7.40 26.53
N ARG A 114 -37.17 7.32 26.97
CA ARG A 114 -36.02 7.96 26.33
C ARG A 114 -35.05 6.90 25.86
N HIS A 115 -34.70 6.95 24.57
CA HIS A 115 -33.70 6.09 23.99
C HIS A 115 -32.56 6.92 23.44
N THR A 116 -31.35 6.61 23.88
CA THR A 116 -30.15 7.36 23.54
C THR A 116 -29.29 6.55 22.56
N PHE A 117 -28.83 7.23 21.51
CA PHE A 117 -28.00 6.68 20.44
C PHE A 117 -26.72 7.49 20.30
N GLN A 118 -25.58 6.82 20.27
CA GLN A 118 -24.32 7.42 19.84
C GLN A 118 -24.15 7.13 18.35
N LEU A 119 -24.45 8.13 17.51
CA LEU A 119 -24.23 8.04 16.07
C LEU A 119 -22.78 8.40 15.75
N THR A 120 -22.07 7.49 15.08
CA THR A 120 -20.76 7.76 14.51
C THR A 120 -20.82 7.64 13.00
N VAL A 121 -20.49 8.72 12.29
CA VAL A 121 -20.53 8.79 10.83
C VAL A 121 -19.14 8.60 10.25
N TYR A 122 -19.04 7.77 9.21
CA TYR A 122 -17.79 7.39 8.54
C TYR A 122 -17.85 7.68 7.04
N TYR A 123 -16.69 8.00 6.46
CA TYR A 123 -16.49 7.91 5.02
C TYR A 123 -16.31 6.45 4.60
N VAL A 124 -16.77 6.12 3.38
CA VAL A 124 -16.34 4.90 2.71
C VAL A 124 -14.86 5.05 2.35
N LEU A 125 -14.07 4.01 2.61
CA LEU A 125 -12.64 4.05 2.32
C LEU A 125 -12.34 4.04 0.83
N SER A 126 -11.25 4.71 0.47
CA SER A 126 -10.63 4.54 -0.84
C SER A 126 -9.84 3.23 -0.89
N LYS A 127 -9.62 2.73 -2.11
CA LYS A 127 -8.80 1.54 -2.29
C LYS A 127 -7.36 1.82 -1.84
N PRO A 128 -6.80 0.96 -0.96
CA PRO A 128 -5.40 1.10 -0.58
C PRO A 128 -4.49 0.98 -1.81
N GLN A 129 -3.37 1.68 -1.79
CA GLN A 129 -2.39 1.68 -2.88
C GLN A 129 -1.20 0.82 -2.47
N VAL A 130 -0.82 -0.12 -3.34
CA VAL A 130 0.39 -0.93 -3.14
C VAL A 130 1.44 -0.49 -4.16
N THR A 131 2.55 0.05 -3.67
CA THR A 131 3.66 0.52 -4.49
C THR A 131 4.91 -0.31 -4.23
N VAL A 132 5.73 -0.52 -5.25
CA VAL A 132 7.03 -1.17 -5.11
C VAL A 132 8.04 -0.12 -4.66
N HIS A 133 8.64 -0.33 -3.48
CA HIS A 133 9.61 0.58 -2.90
C HIS A 133 11.04 0.21 -3.32
N ASP A 134 11.35 -1.09 -3.36
CA ASP A 134 12.63 -1.59 -3.86
C ASP A 134 12.40 -2.86 -4.68
N ASN A 135 12.75 -2.80 -5.96
CA ASN A 135 12.61 -3.92 -6.89
C ASN A 135 13.63 -5.03 -6.60
N ILE A 136 14.79 -4.69 -6.05
CA ILE A 136 15.85 -5.65 -5.74
C ILE A 136 15.43 -6.48 -4.53
N SER A 137 15.06 -5.86 -3.41
CA SER A 137 14.60 -6.62 -2.23
C SER A 137 13.12 -7.03 -2.27
N CYS A 138 12.41 -6.76 -3.38
CA CYS A 138 10.97 -7.00 -3.53
C CYS A 138 10.18 -6.45 -2.34
N SER A 139 10.51 -5.22 -1.95
CA SER A 139 9.85 -4.50 -0.86
C SER A 139 8.69 -3.70 -1.41
N VAL A 140 7.49 -3.92 -0.88
CA VAL A 140 6.28 -3.18 -1.23
C VAL A 140 5.79 -2.39 -0.03
N VAL A 141 5.15 -1.25 -0.32
CA VAL A 141 4.50 -0.43 0.69
C VAL A 141 3.02 -0.38 0.34
N CYS A 142 2.18 -0.74 1.29
CA CYS A 142 0.77 -0.44 1.19
C CYS A 142 0.47 0.86 1.92
N SER A 143 -0.32 1.74 1.32
CA SER A 143 -0.79 2.98 1.95
C SER A 143 -2.27 3.26 1.68
N VAL A 144 -2.90 3.99 2.60
CA VAL A 144 -4.27 4.50 2.45
C VAL A 144 -4.39 5.83 3.17
N GLU A 145 -5.24 6.72 2.65
CA GLU A 145 -5.61 7.93 3.38
C GLU A 145 -6.18 7.53 4.75
N ASN A 146 -5.66 8.17 5.80
CA ASN A 146 -6.14 7.88 7.13
C ASN A 146 -7.51 8.53 7.34
N GLY A 147 -8.30 7.94 8.23
CA GLY A 147 -9.62 8.45 8.57
C GLY A 147 -10.04 7.98 9.95
N ARG A 148 -11.30 8.23 10.28
CA ARG A 148 -11.88 7.78 11.54
C ARG A 148 -11.83 6.24 11.62
N GLU A 149 -11.11 5.74 12.62
CA GLU A 149 -11.01 4.31 12.97
C GLU A 149 -10.59 3.43 11.78
N VAL A 150 -9.65 3.93 10.97
CA VAL A 150 -9.09 3.15 9.87
C VAL A 150 -7.98 2.25 10.39
N THR A 151 -8.05 0.99 10.00
CA THR A 151 -7.01 -0.01 10.19
C THR A 151 -6.46 -0.42 8.83
N LEU A 152 -5.14 -0.41 8.67
CA LEU A 152 -4.46 -0.93 7.49
C LEU A 152 -3.77 -2.25 7.88
N SER A 153 -3.86 -3.27 7.04
CA SER A 153 -3.35 -4.62 7.35
C SER A 153 -2.80 -5.33 6.14
N TRP A 154 -1.72 -6.08 6.34
CA TRP A 154 -1.21 -7.07 5.40
C TRP A 154 -1.71 -8.45 5.78
N TYR A 155 -2.18 -9.18 4.78
CA TYR A 155 -2.57 -10.57 4.87
C TYR A 155 -1.67 -11.45 4.01
N LYS A 156 -1.46 -12.70 4.46
CA LYS A 156 -0.95 -13.82 3.65
C LYS A 156 -1.96 -14.95 3.75
N GLY A 157 -2.67 -15.21 2.64
CA GLY A 157 -3.84 -16.08 2.65
C GLY A 157 -4.93 -15.52 3.56
N GLY A 158 -5.20 -16.20 4.68
CA GLY A 158 -6.16 -15.79 5.70
C GLY A 158 -5.54 -15.16 6.96
N GLU A 159 -4.22 -15.15 7.08
CA GLU A 159 -3.53 -14.70 8.30
C GLU A 159 -3.06 -13.25 8.19
N ILE A 160 -3.18 -12.49 9.28
CA ILE A 160 -2.68 -11.12 9.39
C ILE A 160 -1.17 -11.19 9.67
N LEU A 161 -0.38 -10.59 8.79
CA LEU A 161 1.07 -10.48 8.96
C LEU A 161 1.48 -9.23 9.74
N ASN A 162 0.85 -8.11 9.43
CA ASN A 162 1.15 -6.82 10.04
C ASN A 162 -0.08 -5.92 9.97
N GLN A 163 -0.28 -5.09 10.98
CA GLN A 163 -1.42 -4.17 11.07
C GLN A 163 -0.97 -2.87 11.73
N THR A 164 -1.50 -1.76 11.23
CA THR A 164 -1.32 -0.45 11.85
C THR A 164 -2.63 0.31 11.89
N SER A 165 -2.77 1.11 12.93
CA SER A 165 -3.80 2.14 13.08
C SER A 165 -3.12 3.28 13.83
N SER A 166 -3.08 4.46 13.23
CA SER A 166 -2.51 5.64 13.88
C SER A 166 -3.50 6.78 13.78
N PRO A 167 -3.93 7.39 14.89
CA PRO A 167 -4.77 8.59 14.85
C PRO A 167 -3.97 9.83 14.41
N ASP A 168 -2.64 9.81 14.55
CA ASP A 168 -1.78 11.00 14.39
C ASP A 168 -1.25 11.19 12.96
N HIS A 169 -1.42 10.20 12.09
CA HIS A 169 -0.91 10.25 10.72
C HIS A 169 -2.02 10.58 9.71
N ILE A 170 -1.71 11.39 8.70
CA ILE A 170 -2.65 11.70 7.60
C ILE A 170 -2.78 10.51 6.64
N THR A 171 -1.77 9.65 6.58
CA THR A 171 -1.74 8.46 5.71
C THR A 171 -1.17 7.30 6.50
N LEU A 172 -1.85 6.16 6.49
CA LEU A 172 -1.34 4.93 7.06
C LEU A 172 -0.49 4.23 6.02
N SER A 173 0.64 3.66 6.42
CA SER A 173 1.45 2.83 5.54
C SER A 173 2.11 1.68 6.27
N ILE A 174 2.25 0.54 5.58
CA ILE A 174 2.95 -0.63 6.11
C ILE A 174 3.87 -1.20 5.02
N PRO A 175 5.20 -1.20 5.25
CA PRO A 175 6.14 -1.88 4.37
C PRO A 175 6.09 -3.40 4.58
N LEU A 176 6.30 -4.16 3.52
CA LEU A 176 6.40 -5.62 3.55
C LEU A 176 7.44 -6.10 2.54
N LYS A 177 8.36 -6.97 2.98
CA LYS A 177 9.23 -7.73 2.08
C LYS A 177 8.51 -9.01 1.65
N LEU A 178 8.42 -9.23 0.35
CA LEU A 178 7.71 -10.38 -0.21
C LEU A 178 8.61 -11.61 -0.27
N ASP A 179 8.01 -12.77 -0.08
CA ASP A 179 8.62 -14.07 -0.35
C ASP A 179 8.32 -14.45 -1.81
N GLU A 180 9.36 -14.80 -2.58
CA GLU A 180 9.31 -14.99 -4.03
C GLU A 180 8.38 -16.14 -4.46
N GLN A 181 8.10 -17.10 -3.56
CA GLN A 181 7.35 -18.31 -3.91
C GLN A 181 5.82 -18.17 -3.89
N ASN A 182 5.23 -17.18 -3.20
CA ASN A 182 3.78 -17.16 -2.92
C ASN A 182 3.15 -15.77 -3.01
N ARG A 183 3.39 -15.03 -4.09
CA ARG A 183 2.93 -13.64 -4.23
C ARG A 183 1.41 -13.47 -4.25
N ASP A 184 0.68 -14.38 -4.89
CA ASP A 184 -0.78 -14.28 -5.02
C ASP A 184 -1.52 -14.46 -3.68
N SER A 185 -0.79 -14.92 -2.65
CA SER A 185 -1.33 -15.03 -1.30
C SER A 185 -1.34 -13.71 -0.53
N TYR A 186 -0.60 -12.68 -0.99
CA TYR A 186 -0.48 -11.42 -0.26
C TYR A 186 -1.55 -10.42 -0.66
N ARG A 187 -2.20 -9.82 0.35
CA ARG A 187 -3.23 -8.81 0.16
C ARG A 187 -3.08 -7.71 1.20
N CYS A 188 -3.17 -6.47 0.76
CA CYS A 188 -3.36 -5.35 1.67
C CYS A 188 -4.86 -5.07 1.82
N GLU A 189 -5.29 -4.77 3.03
CA GLU A 189 -6.67 -4.44 3.38
C GLU A 189 -6.71 -3.16 4.23
N ALA A 190 -7.54 -2.22 3.82
CA ALA A 190 -7.94 -1.07 4.63
C ALA A 190 -9.38 -1.29 5.09
N ALA A 191 -9.63 -1.16 6.40
CA ALA A 191 -10.95 -1.38 6.97
C ALA A 191 -11.31 -0.28 7.97
N ASN A 192 -12.59 0.06 8.01
CA ASN A 192 -13.21 0.84 9.06
C ASN A 192 -14.57 0.20 9.43
N PRO A 193 -15.30 0.71 10.43
CA PRO A 193 -16.53 0.10 10.90
C PRO A 193 -17.68 -0.05 9.88
N VAL A 194 -17.59 0.57 8.69
CA VAL A 194 -18.62 0.56 7.64
C VAL A 194 -18.14 0.05 6.28
N SER A 195 -16.84 -0.06 6.04
CA SER A 195 -16.27 -0.41 4.73
C SER A 195 -14.93 -1.13 4.84
N LYS A 196 -14.62 -1.92 3.82
CA LYS A 196 -13.41 -2.73 3.72
C LYS A 196 -12.98 -2.77 2.26
N GLU A 197 -11.78 -2.30 1.99
CA GLU A 197 -11.19 -2.24 0.66
C GLU A 197 -9.88 -2.99 0.62
N THR A 198 -9.57 -3.63 -0.50
CA THR A 198 -8.38 -4.46 -0.64
C THR A 198 -7.59 -4.15 -1.90
N ALA A 199 -6.29 -4.35 -1.81
CA ALA A 199 -5.37 -4.23 -2.94
C ALA A 199 -4.43 -5.42 -2.99
N VAL A 200 -4.20 -5.90 -4.21
CA VAL A 200 -3.25 -6.99 -4.49
C VAL A 200 -1.89 -6.43 -4.83
N VAL A 201 -0.87 -7.25 -4.62
CA VAL A 201 0.52 -6.88 -4.92
C VAL A 201 0.73 -6.81 -6.45
N PRO A 202 1.42 -5.79 -7.00
CA PRO A 202 1.65 -5.63 -8.45
C PRO A 202 2.64 -6.61 -9.08
N HIS A 203 2.42 -6.96 -10.37
CA HIS A 203 3.33 -7.62 -11.34
C HIS A 203 4.85 -7.67 -11.06
N SER A 204 5.39 -6.50 -10.74
CA SER A 204 6.65 -6.02 -11.29
C SER A 204 7.92 -6.40 -10.52
N CYS A 205 7.81 -7.28 -9.53
CA CYS A 205 8.93 -7.63 -8.65
C CYS A 205 9.91 -8.67 -9.25
N ILE A 206 9.72 -9.14 -10.48
CA ILE A 206 10.60 -10.15 -11.10
C ILE A 206 10.93 -9.77 -12.55
N GLU A 207 12.07 -9.11 -12.73
CA GLU A 207 12.98 -9.42 -13.83
C GLU A 207 14.36 -9.72 -13.23
N ARG A 208 14.45 -10.85 -12.51
CA ARG A 208 15.74 -11.53 -12.43
C ARG A 208 15.71 -12.61 -13.49
N ASP A 209 16.21 -12.29 -14.67
CA ASP A 209 16.74 -13.32 -15.54
C ASP A 209 18.04 -13.83 -14.90
N PRO A 210 18.07 -15.03 -14.30
CA PRO A 210 19.28 -15.56 -13.67
C PRO A 210 20.39 -15.80 -14.70
N SER A 211 20.11 -15.69 -16.01
CA SER A 211 21.07 -15.89 -17.08
C SER A 211 21.95 -14.67 -17.39
N LYS A 212 21.71 -13.51 -16.78
CA LYS A 212 22.53 -12.30 -17.00
C LYS A 212 23.61 -12.01 -15.97
N VAL A 213 23.84 -12.92 -15.01
CA VAL A 213 25.13 -12.96 -14.31
C VAL A 213 26.03 -13.89 -15.12
N LYS A 214 26.55 -13.39 -16.25
CA LYS A 214 27.73 -14.04 -16.84
C LYS A 214 28.85 -13.84 -15.85
N ASP A 215 29.23 -14.95 -15.23
CA ASP A 215 30.42 -15.10 -14.42
C ASP A 215 31.58 -14.35 -15.08
N GLY A 216 32.06 -13.30 -14.40
CA GLY A 216 33.19 -12.50 -14.86
C GLY A 216 34.51 -13.28 -14.88
N ASP A 217 34.49 -14.56 -14.53
CA ASP A 217 35.68 -15.38 -14.31
C ASP A 217 36.11 -16.21 -15.54
N GLU A 218 35.23 -16.41 -16.54
CA GLU A 218 35.58 -17.22 -17.72
C GLU A 218 36.43 -16.44 -18.74
N ARG A 219 36.37 -15.10 -18.73
CA ARG A 219 37.18 -14.24 -19.61
C ARG A 219 38.65 -14.16 -19.17
N THR A 220 38.91 -14.27 -17.88
CA THR A 220 40.27 -14.19 -17.32
C THR A 220 41.07 -15.46 -17.61
N ARG A 221 40.41 -16.62 -17.52
CA ARG A 221 41.02 -17.92 -17.78
C ARG A 221 41.30 -18.16 -19.26
N GLY A 222 40.41 -17.74 -20.15
CA GLY A 222 40.65 -17.75 -21.61
C GLY A 222 41.79 -16.80 -22.03
N SER A 223 41.86 -15.61 -21.42
CA SER A 223 42.90 -14.63 -21.73
C SER A 223 44.30 -15.05 -21.28
N LEU A 224 44.43 -15.78 -20.16
CA LEU A 224 45.72 -16.31 -19.68
C LEU A 224 46.24 -17.44 -20.57
N ILE A 225 45.36 -18.33 -21.04
CA ILE A 225 45.73 -19.43 -21.94
C ILE A 225 46.25 -18.88 -23.28
N ILE A 226 45.57 -17.88 -23.85
CA ILE A 226 46.00 -17.22 -25.09
C ILE A 226 47.38 -16.56 -24.91
N ALA A 227 47.61 -15.87 -23.79
CA ALA A 227 48.90 -15.24 -23.51
C ALA A 227 50.06 -16.25 -23.44
N VAL A 228 49.86 -17.40 -22.78
CA VAL A 228 50.88 -18.46 -22.69
C VAL A 228 51.20 -19.06 -24.06
N ILE A 229 50.19 -19.31 -24.89
CA ILE A 229 50.38 -19.84 -26.25
C ILE A 229 51.19 -18.86 -27.11
N CYS A 230 50.89 -17.57 -27.05
CA CYS A 230 51.64 -16.54 -27.78
C CYS A 230 53.12 -16.50 -27.40
N VAL A 231 53.45 -16.65 -26.12
CA VAL A 231 54.85 -16.67 -25.64
C VAL A 231 55.61 -17.91 -26.13
N LEU A 232 54.96 -19.08 -26.14
CA LEU A 232 55.56 -20.32 -26.65
C LEU A 232 55.82 -20.26 -28.16
N VAL A 233 54.90 -19.68 -28.93
CA VAL A 233 55.09 -19.49 -30.37
C VAL A 233 56.24 -18.52 -30.64
N ALA A 234 56.29 -17.40 -29.92
CA ALA A 234 57.36 -16.41 -30.06
C ALA A 234 58.74 -17.01 -29.74
N SER A 235 58.87 -17.81 -28.68
CA SER A 235 60.15 -18.44 -28.32
C SER A 235 60.57 -19.50 -29.35
N GLY A 236 59.62 -20.27 -29.90
CA GLY A 236 59.86 -21.21 -30.98
C GLY A 236 60.37 -20.52 -32.26
N LEU A 237 59.77 -19.39 -32.63
CA LEU A 237 60.21 -18.61 -33.80
C LEU A 237 61.60 -18.00 -33.62
N VAL A 238 61.93 -17.51 -32.42
CA VAL A 238 63.27 -17.02 -32.11
C VAL A 238 64.28 -18.15 -32.13
N GLY A 239 63.95 -19.32 -31.56
CA GLY A 239 64.79 -20.51 -31.62
C GLY A 239 65.04 -20.98 -33.06
N LEU A 240 64.00 -20.98 -33.90
CA LEU A 240 64.10 -21.32 -35.33
C LEU A 240 64.97 -20.31 -36.09
N ALA A 241 64.82 -19.01 -35.83
CA ALA A 241 65.64 -17.98 -36.45
C ALA A 241 67.12 -18.14 -36.06
N ILE A 242 67.42 -18.44 -34.80
CA ILE A 242 68.78 -18.73 -34.34
C ILE A 242 69.32 -20.00 -35.00
N TYR A 243 68.51 -21.06 -35.09
CA TYR A 243 68.90 -22.32 -35.74
C TYR A 243 69.21 -22.13 -37.23
N LEU A 244 68.36 -21.40 -37.96
CA LEU A 244 68.56 -21.08 -39.38
C LEU A 244 69.78 -20.18 -39.58
N LYS A 245 70.01 -19.20 -38.70
CA LYS A 245 71.21 -18.36 -38.71
C LYS A 245 72.49 -19.17 -38.46
N ARG A 246 72.44 -20.16 -37.57
CA ARG A 246 73.58 -21.06 -37.27
C ARG A 246 73.86 -22.01 -38.43
N ARG A 247 72.81 -22.45 -39.14
CA ARG A 247 72.93 -23.30 -40.34
C ARG A 247 73.53 -22.54 -41.52
N ASN A 248 73.12 -21.28 -41.73
CA ASN A 248 73.73 -20.42 -42.75
C ASN A 248 75.16 -19.97 -42.40
N GLY A 249 75.55 -20.00 -41.13
CA GLY A 249 76.91 -19.69 -40.68
C GLY A 249 77.96 -20.78 -40.96
N HIS A 250 77.56 -21.97 -41.43
CA HIS A 250 78.49 -23.08 -41.69
C HIS A 250 78.85 -23.31 -43.17
N SER A 251 78.36 -22.45 -44.08
CA SER A 251 78.79 -22.44 -45.49
C SER A 251 79.60 -21.16 -45.76
N HIS A 252 80.93 -21.31 -45.89
CA HIS A 252 81.88 -20.21 -46.11
C HIS A 252 81.86 -19.68 -47.57
N ALA A 253 81.87 -18.34 -47.71
CA ALA A 253 82.59 -17.43 -48.65
C ALA A 253 82.55 -17.71 -50.19
N GLU A 254 82.52 -16.78 -51.17
CA GLU A 254 82.79 -15.32 -51.32
C GLU A 254 82.28 -14.85 -52.75
N PRO A 255 82.58 -13.66 -53.36
CA PRO A 255 81.62 -12.57 -53.59
C PRO A 255 81.49 -12.02 -55.05
N ALA A 256 80.53 -11.09 -55.25
CA ALA A 256 80.44 -10.00 -56.27
C ALA A 256 78.93 -9.64 -56.40
N GLU A 257 78.41 -8.41 -56.54
CA GLU A 257 78.91 -7.09 -56.91
C GLU A 257 77.74 -6.10 -56.71
N GLN A 258 78.06 -4.94 -56.12
CA GLN A 258 77.42 -3.62 -56.14
C GLN A 258 75.89 -3.39 -56.27
N ALA A 259 75.44 -2.60 -55.28
CA ALA A 259 74.72 -1.32 -55.40
C ALA A 259 73.19 -1.28 -55.53
N SER A 260 72.61 -0.46 -54.64
CA SER A 260 71.27 0.15 -54.65
C SER A 260 70.11 -0.82 -54.45
N THR A 261 69.25 -0.70 -53.43
CA THR A 261 68.48 0.49 -53.08
C THR A 261 68.18 0.52 -51.58
N MET A 262 68.97 1.31 -50.84
CA MET A 262 68.50 1.96 -49.62
C MET A 262 67.71 3.19 -50.05
N ARG A 263 66.40 3.00 -50.23
CA ARG A 263 65.32 4.00 -50.30
C ARG A 263 64.06 3.19 -50.56
N ASP A 264 63.21 3.08 -49.55
CA ASP A 264 61.76 2.77 -49.60
C ASP A 264 61.19 2.42 -48.20
N PHE A 265 61.93 2.71 -47.12
CA PHE A 265 61.44 2.60 -45.74
C PHE A 265 61.08 3.93 -45.07
N GLU A 266 61.03 5.05 -45.82
CA GLU A 266 60.60 6.37 -45.31
C GLU A 266 59.39 6.98 -46.05
N THR A 267 58.70 6.22 -46.91
CA THR A 267 57.54 6.72 -47.68
C THR A 267 56.24 5.93 -47.53
N LEU A 268 56.11 5.13 -46.46
CA LEU A 268 54.83 4.50 -46.06
C LEU A 268 54.26 5.01 -44.74
N ILE A 269 54.82 6.11 -44.19
CA ILE A 269 54.32 6.78 -42.97
C ILE A 269 53.66 8.15 -43.29
N SER A 270 53.56 8.56 -44.56
CA SER A 270 52.85 9.79 -44.94
C SER A 270 51.91 9.55 -46.11
N GLY A 271 50.66 9.21 -45.79
CA GLY A 271 49.59 9.02 -46.77
C GLY A 271 48.32 8.62 -46.05
N GLY A 272 47.44 9.58 -45.80
CA GLY A 272 46.26 9.42 -44.95
C GLY A 272 45.33 8.29 -45.40
N GLN A 273 45.27 7.23 -44.61
CA GLN A 273 44.23 6.19 -44.73
C GLN A 273 44.02 5.40 -43.43
N THR A 274 43.95 6.09 -42.29
CA THR A 274 43.62 5.50 -40.98
C THR A 274 42.48 6.21 -40.25
N ARG A 275 41.86 7.23 -40.88
CA ARG A 275 40.64 7.88 -40.36
C ARG A 275 39.34 7.26 -40.88
N ASP A 276 39.33 6.70 -42.09
CA ASP A 276 38.09 6.22 -42.72
C ASP A 276 37.66 4.80 -42.31
N PHE A 277 38.56 3.98 -41.76
CA PHE A 277 38.18 2.65 -41.26
C PHE A 277 37.54 2.71 -39.85
N LEU A 278 37.92 3.70 -39.05
CA LEU A 278 37.37 3.90 -37.69
C LEU A 278 36.00 4.60 -37.71
N GLN A 279 35.70 5.44 -38.70
CA GLN A 279 34.39 6.08 -38.85
C GLN A 279 33.30 5.12 -39.39
N THR A 280 33.67 4.18 -40.27
CA THR A 280 32.73 3.21 -40.85
C THR A 280 32.28 2.14 -39.84
N THR A 281 33.09 1.90 -38.79
CA THR A 281 32.76 0.94 -37.72
C THR A 281 31.91 1.57 -36.62
N LEU A 282 32.03 2.89 -36.38
CA LEU A 282 31.21 3.62 -35.40
C LEU A 282 29.77 3.87 -35.86
N HIS A 283 29.54 4.11 -37.16
CA HIS A 283 28.17 4.29 -37.71
C HIS A 283 27.35 2.99 -37.79
N ARG A 284 28.01 1.83 -37.79
CA ARG A 284 27.34 0.51 -37.77
C ARG A 284 26.85 0.12 -36.37
N TRP A 285 27.38 0.74 -35.33
CA TRP A 285 27.05 0.44 -33.93
C TRP A 285 25.91 1.33 -33.38
N THR A 286 25.72 2.53 -33.94
CA THR A 286 24.65 3.47 -33.53
C THR A 286 23.30 3.21 -34.21
N GLY A 287 23.25 2.42 -35.29
CA GLY A 287 22.01 2.09 -36.00
C GLY A 287 21.16 0.95 -35.39
N ASP A 288 21.71 0.16 -34.47
CA ASP A 288 20.99 -0.94 -33.79
C ASP A 288 20.41 -0.55 -32.42
N PHE A 289 20.62 0.70 -31.99
CA PHE A 289 20.15 1.19 -30.68
C PHE A 289 18.80 1.93 -30.72
N ASN A 290 18.11 1.98 -31.86
CA ASN A 290 16.85 2.71 -32.00
C ASN A 290 15.79 1.93 -32.79
N ARG A 291 15.57 0.66 -32.43
CA ARG A 291 14.43 -0.14 -32.93
C ARG A 291 13.41 -0.37 -31.82
N ASP A 292 12.20 0.16 -32.06
CA ASP A 292 11.01 0.04 -31.22
C ASP A 292 10.53 -1.44 -31.12
N PRO A 293 10.00 -1.92 -29.99
CA PRO A 293 9.60 -3.33 -29.82
C PRO A 293 8.26 -3.70 -30.47
N LYS A 294 7.74 -2.93 -31.44
CA LYS A 294 6.41 -3.16 -32.04
C LYS A 294 6.38 -3.81 -33.43
N ASP A 295 7.53 -4.04 -34.07
CA ASP A 295 7.56 -4.57 -35.45
C ASP A 295 8.14 -5.98 -35.56
N MET A 296 7.66 -6.93 -34.74
CA MET A 296 7.96 -8.34 -34.96
C MET A 296 6.80 -9.26 -34.58
N GLN A 297 5.64 -9.06 -35.23
CA GLN A 297 4.64 -10.11 -35.45
C GLN A 297 4.07 -9.99 -36.87
N ALA A 298 4.66 -10.77 -37.78
CA ALA A 298 4.04 -11.35 -38.97
C ALA A 298 4.83 -12.62 -39.32
#